data_AF-A0A6P8HSL4-F1
#
_entry.id   AF-A0A6P8HSL4-F1
#
_cell.length_a   1.000
_cell.length_b   1.000
_cell.length_c   1.000
_cell.angle_alpha   90.00
_cell.angle_beta   90.00
_cell.angle_gamma   90.00
#
_symmetry.space_group_name_H-M   'P 1'
#
loop_
_entity.id
_entity.type
_entity.pdbx_description
1 polymer ?
#
loop_
_entity_poly.entity_id
_entity_poly.type
_entity_poly.pdbx_seq_one_letter_code
_entity_poly.pdbx_strand_id
1 'polypeptide(L)'
;MIRLFLAVLMISGMTFSVSFGQKANKRNRPARSCLDHLKRGETGSQVLTITTSNGPQQVLCDFKSEPGSAWTLVLSHQMEYRHKDTIAPFKQPLNTNLPVNEKSPNYNVYRMTLDQMTNIKSNSTHWRVTCNGAWVDYRDYLRVRFADLDPLTFMGSGVCKKVEYINVRGHVGIEVTVPFWQLANNNYNEILHHDSSASRCSFGATPGYISSEDNFGLYRFINPKFRCSASESSTSSMWFGAYL
;
A
#
# COMPACT_ATOMS: atom_id res chain seq x y z
N MET A 1 92.60 -14.28 -17.43
CA MET A 1 91.89 -13.20 -18.16
C MET A 1 90.64 -13.86 -18.75
N ILE A 2 89.39 -13.62 -18.34
CA ILE A 2 88.67 -12.40 -17.97
C ILE A 2 87.56 -12.74 -16.96
N ARG A 3 87.14 -11.71 -16.22
CA ARG A 3 86.32 -11.67 -14.99
C ARG A 3 84.84 -12.03 -15.17
N LEU A 4 84.29 -12.60 -14.08
CA LEU A 4 82.98 -12.39 -13.45
C LEU A 4 82.05 -11.36 -14.10
N PHE A 5 80.75 -11.68 -14.23
CA PHE A 5 79.66 -10.96 -13.56
C PHE A 5 78.42 -11.87 -13.44
N LEU A 6 78.00 -12.13 -12.20
CA LEU A 6 76.66 -12.59 -11.86
C LEU A 6 75.68 -11.45 -12.12
N ALA A 7 74.59 -11.72 -12.84
CA ALA A 7 73.40 -10.88 -12.84
C ALA A 7 72.23 -11.70 -12.27
N VAL A 8 71.94 -11.47 -10.99
CA VAL A 8 70.72 -11.92 -10.33
C VAL A 8 69.61 -10.94 -10.72
N LEU A 9 68.69 -11.37 -11.58
CA LEU A 9 67.48 -10.61 -11.88
C LEU A 9 66.36 -11.13 -10.97
N MET A 10 66.11 -10.41 -9.88
CA MET A 10 64.90 -10.58 -9.07
C MET A 10 63.70 -10.07 -9.87
N ILE A 11 62.83 -10.97 -10.33
CA ILE A 11 61.52 -10.60 -10.83
C ILE A 11 60.52 -10.82 -9.69
N SER A 12 60.09 -9.70 -9.15
CA SER A 12 59.03 -9.54 -8.15
C SER A 12 57.81 -10.39 -8.50
N GLY A 13 57.43 -11.27 -7.57
CA GLY A 13 56.18 -12.01 -7.64
C GLY A 13 55.00 -11.06 -7.50
N MET A 14 54.31 -10.78 -8.61
CA MET A 14 52.96 -10.23 -8.56
C MET A 14 52.00 -11.34 -8.11
N THR A 15 51.67 -11.34 -6.83
CA THR A 15 50.55 -12.09 -6.29
C THR A 15 49.25 -11.47 -6.82
N PHE A 16 48.63 -12.11 -7.81
CA PHE A 16 47.24 -11.84 -8.17
C PHE A 16 46.34 -12.38 -7.06
N SER A 17 45.99 -11.53 -6.09
CA SER A 17 44.90 -11.78 -5.16
C SER A 17 43.57 -11.62 -5.90
N VAL A 18 43.04 -12.74 -6.42
CA VAL A 18 41.64 -12.81 -6.85
C VAL A 18 40.77 -12.66 -5.60
N SER A 19 40.26 -11.45 -5.37
CA SER A 19 39.19 -11.22 -4.42
C SER A 19 37.92 -11.87 -4.96
N PHE A 20 37.64 -13.11 -4.52
CA PHE A 20 36.30 -13.66 -4.59
C PHE A 20 35.41 -12.84 -3.64
N GLY A 21 34.87 -11.73 -4.16
CA GLY A 21 33.73 -11.08 -3.55
C GLY A 21 32.60 -12.09 -3.48
N GLN A 22 32.39 -12.71 -2.32
CA GLN A 22 31.18 -13.47 -2.04
C GLN A 22 30.00 -12.53 -2.28
N LYS A 23 29.30 -12.70 -3.40
CA LYS A 23 27.94 -12.18 -3.56
C LYS A 23 27.12 -12.86 -2.46
N ALA A 24 26.98 -12.19 -1.32
CA ALA A 24 26.12 -12.65 -0.23
C ALA A 24 24.76 -13.01 -0.84
N ASN A 25 24.36 -14.27 -0.69
CA ASN A 25 23.15 -14.80 -1.30
C ASN A 25 21.96 -13.96 -0.78
N LYS A 26 21.38 -13.12 -1.63
CA LYS A 26 20.26 -12.21 -1.27
C LYS A 26 19.08 -12.96 -0.64
N ARG A 27 18.97 -14.28 -0.86
CA ARG A 27 17.95 -15.15 -0.26
C ARG A 27 18.08 -15.33 1.26
N ASN A 28 19.26 -15.10 1.85
CA ASN A 28 19.49 -15.31 3.29
C ASN A 28 19.21 -14.08 4.18
N ARG A 29 18.88 -12.92 3.60
CA ARG A 29 18.50 -11.76 4.41
C ARG A 29 17.05 -11.89 4.86
N PRO A 30 16.69 -11.45 6.08
CA PRO A 30 15.28 -11.39 6.47
C PRO A 30 14.48 -10.50 5.50
N ALA A 31 13.27 -10.94 5.13
CA ALA A 31 12.40 -10.16 4.26
C ALA A 31 11.88 -8.93 5.00
N ARG A 32 11.93 -7.74 4.37
CA ARG A 32 11.48 -6.48 4.99
C ARG A 32 10.14 -5.99 4.44
N SER A 33 9.61 -6.67 3.43
CA SER A 33 8.34 -6.33 2.79
C SER A 33 7.74 -7.53 2.06
N CYS A 34 6.46 -7.45 1.68
CA CYS A 34 5.88 -8.41 0.74
C CYS A 34 6.64 -8.42 -0.60
N LEU A 35 7.21 -7.29 -1.05
CA LEU A 35 8.02 -7.26 -2.28
C LEU A 35 9.28 -8.13 -2.17
N ASP A 36 9.92 -8.18 -1.00
CA ASP A 36 11.06 -9.08 -0.78
C ASP A 36 10.66 -10.55 -0.84
N HIS A 37 9.45 -10.88 -0.40
CA HIS A 37 8.86 -12.22 -0.48
C HIS A 37 8.54 -12.59 -1.94
N LEU A 38 7.92 -11.68 -2.68
CA LEU A 38 7.66 -11.88 -4.11
C LEU A 38 8.97 -12.11 -4.90
N LYS A 39 10.03 -11.36 -4.61
CA LYS A 39 11.37 -11.56 -5.21
C LYS A 39 11.99 -12.92 -4.90
N ARG A 40 11.51 -13.63 -3.86
CA ARG A 40 11.93 -14.99 -3.51
C ARG A 40 11.06 -16.07 -4.15
N GLY A 41 9.99 -15.69 -4.85
CA GLY A 41 9.07 -16.61 -5.52
C GLY A 41 7.82 -16.94 -4.71
N GLU A 42 7.51 -16.18 -3.65
CA GLU A 42 6.22 -16.34 -2.97
C GLU A 42 5.06 -15.99 -3.89
N THR A 43 3.95 -16.72 -3.76
CA THR A 43 2.76 -16.56 -4.60
C THR A 43 1.48 -16.59 -3.76
N GLY A 44 0.34 -16.30 -4.39
CA GLY A 44 -0.97 -16.30 -3.73
C GLY A 44 -1.19 -15.11 -2.79
N SER A 45 -2.18 -15.23 -1.92
CA SER A 45 -2.42 -14.26 -0.84
C SER A 45 -2.29 -15.00 0.50
N GLN A 46 -1.38 -14.57 1.35
CA GLN A 46 -1.01 -15.30 2.57
C GLN A 46 -0.42 -14.35 3.63
N VAL A 47 -0.54 -14.75 4.89
CA VAL A 47 0.09 -14.04 6.01
C VAL A 47 1.54 -14.47 6.11
N LEU A 48 2.46 -13.51 6.07
CA LEU A 48 3.90 -13.73 6.12
C LEU A 48 4.56 -12.83 7.17
N THR A 49 5.73 -13.26 7.64
CA THR A 49 6.54 -12.46 8.56
C THR A 49 7.47 -11.54 7.77
N ILE A 50 7.52 -10.27 8.16
CA ILE A 50 8.58 -9.32 7.76
C ILE A 50 9.39 -8.89 8.98
N THR A 51 10.64 -8.45 8.75
CA THR A 51 11.52 -7.92 9.77
C THR A 51 11.56 -6.41 9.69
N THR A 52 11.22 -5.75 10.80
CA THR A 52 11.27 -4.30 10.96
C THR A 52 12.33 -3.91 11.99
N SER A 53 12.58 -2.61 12.17
CA SER A 53 13.40 -2.10 13.29
C SER A 53 12.84 -2.46 14.66
N ASN A 54 11.52 -2.66 14.74
CA ASN A 54 10.80 -2.96 15.98
C ASN A 54 10.61 -4.48 16.19
N GLY A 55 11.24 -5.30 15.34
CA GLY A 55 11.16 -6.75 15.38
C GLY A 55 10.27 -7.37 14.28
N PRO A 56 9.97 -8.68 14.40
CA PRO A 56 9.13 -9.39 13.45
C PRO A 56 7.68 -8.89 13.47
N GLN A 57 7.07 -8.78 12.29
CA GLN A 57 5.68 -8.37 12.12
C GLN A 57 4.96 -9.31 11.15
N GLN A 58 3.76 -9.75 11.50
CA GLN A 58 2.87 -10.48 10.59
C GLN A 58 2.16 -9.49 9.65
N VAL A 59 2.16 -9.78 8.35
CA VAL A 59 1.49 -8.97 7.34
C VAL A 59 0.74 -9.86 6.37
N LEU A 60 -0.43 -9.42 5.92
CA LEU A 60 -1.15 -10.11 4.85
C LEU A 60 -0.65 -9.58 3.50
N CYS A 61 0.03 -10.46 2.77
CA CYS A 61 0.53 -10.18 1.43
C CYS A 61 -0.46 -10.67 0.37
N ASP A 62 -0.53 -9.94 -0.75
CA ASP A 62 -1.18 -10.37 -1.97
C ASP A 62 -0.24 -10.24 -3.17
N PHE A 63 0.02 -11.37 -3.82
CA PHE A 63 0.93 -11.52 -4.95
C PHE A 63 0.21 -11.90 -6.26
N LYS A 64 -1.12 -12.07 -6.23
CA LYS A 64 -1.85 -12.69 -7.34
C LYS A 64 -2.81 -11.75 -8.07
N SER A 65 -3.35 -10.74 -7.37
CA SER A 65 -4.42 -9.91 -7.95
C SER A 65 -3.95 -9.09 -9.15
N GLU A 66 -2.67 -8.71 -9.18
CA GLU A 66 -2.05 -7.97 -10.27
C GLU A 66 -0.67 -8.57 -10.56
N PRO A 67 -0.38 -9.00 -11.80
CA PRO A 67 0.89 -9.64 -12.14
C PRO A 67 2.10 -8.78 -11.78
N GLY A 68 3.13 -9.42 -11.21
CA GLY A 68 4.39 -8.76 -10.88
C GLY A 68 4.29 -7.76 -9.73
N SER A 69 3.24 -7.79 -8.93
CA SER A 69 3.04 -6.86 -7.81
C SER A 69 3.00 -7.58 -6.46
N ALA A 70 3.45 -6.88 -5.43
CA ALA A 70 3.31 -7.29 -4.04
C ALA A 70 2.58 -6.22 -3.25
N TRP A 71 1.43 -6.59 -2.69
CA TRP A 71 0.60 -5.72 -1.88
C TRP A 71 0.59 -6.18 -0.43
N THR A 72 0.62 -5.23 0.49
CA THR A 72 0.53 -5.46 1.93
C THR A 72 -0.75 -4.81 2.44
N LEU A 73 -1.63 -5.58 3.07
CA LEU A 73 -2.85 -5.01 3.67
C LEU A 73 -2.45 -4.10 4.84
N VAL A 74 -2.92 -2.86 4.85
CA VAL A 74 -2.63 -1.90 5.95
C VAL A 74 -3.88 -1.50 6.74
N LEU A 75 -5.04 -1.55 6.10
CA LEU A 75 -6.33 -1.26 6.71
C LEU A 75 -7.42 -2.06 6.00
N SER A 76 -8.34 -2.64 6.75
CA SER A 76 -9.56 -3.24 6.23
C SER A 76 -10.68 -3.15 7.23
N HIS A 77 -11.90 -2.89 6.77
CA HIS A 77 -13.08 -3.03 7.60
C HIS A 77 -14.28 -3.49 6.77
N GLN A 78 -15.21 -4.20 7.41
CA GLN A 78 -16.54 -4.46 6.87
C GLN A 78 -17.47 -3.25 7.04
N MET A 79 -18.49 -3.20 6.20
CA MET A 79 -19.53 -2.19 6.25
C MET A 79 -20.41 -2.29 7.50
N GLU A 80 -20.58 -3.48 8.07
CA GLU A 80 -21.33 -3.70 9.31
C GLU A 80 -20.84 -2.85 10.49
N TYR A 81 -19.59 -2.38 10.44
CA TYR A 81 -19.01 -1.56 11.48
C TYR A 81 -19.34 -0.07 11.29
N ARG A 82 -19.88 0.39 10.14
CA ARG A 82 -19.99 1.83 9.79
C ARG A 82 -20.74 2.69 10.82
N HIS A 83 -21.67 2.08 11.56
CA HIS A 83 -22.52 2.72 12.57
C HIS A 83 -22.15 2.38 14.02
N LYS A 84 -21.11 1.56 14.25
CA LYS A 84 -20.71 1.15 15.60
C LYS A 84 -19.67 2.14 16.15
N ASP A 85 -19.75 2.50 17.42
CA ASP A 85 -18.79 3.43 18.06
C ASP A 85 -17.33 2.91 18.01
N THR A 86 -17.16 1.58 17.95
CA THR A 86 -15.87 0.90 17.74
C THR A 86 -15.21 1.21 16.39
N ILE A 87 -15.91 1.90 15.47
CA ILE A 87 -15.37 2.33 14.19
C ILE A 87 -14.66 3.68 14.24
N ALA A 88 -14.57 4.34 15.40
CA ALA A 88 -13.80 5.59 15.52
C ALA A 88 -12.44 5.50 14.80
N PRO A 89 -11.64 4.42 14.91
CA PRO A 89 -10.41 4.28 14.14
C PRO A 89 -10.59 4.38 12.62
N PHE A 90 -11.63 3.84 12.00
CA PHE A 90 -11.78 3.86 10.53
C PHE A 90 -12.48 5.10 9.99
N LYS A 91 -12.89 6.02 10.87
CA LYS A 91 -13.32 7.39 10.50
C LYS A 91 -12.22 8.42 10.73
N GLN A 92 -11.11 8.02 11.33
CA GLN A 92 -10.00 8.90 11.67
C GLN A 92 -8.94 8.90 10.57
N PRO A 93 -8.30 10.04 10.30
CA PRO A 93 -7.19 10.16 9.36
C PRO A 93 -6.14 9.06 9.53
N LEU A 94 -5.56 8.63 8.41
CA LEU A 94 -4.53 7.58 8.38
C LEU A 94 -3.24 7.98 9.09
N ASN A 95 -2.98 9.28 9.28
CA ASN A 95 -1.86 9.80 10.04
C ASN A 95 -2.08 9.78 11.58
N THR A 96 -3.24 9.33 12.06
CA THR A 96 -3.50 9.12 13.49
C THR A 96 -3.13 7.68 13.89
N ASN A 97 -2.38 7.51 14.98
CA ASN A 97 -2.02 6.17 15.47
C ASN A 97 -3.18 5.52 16.26
N LEU A 98 -4.08 4.83 15.56
CA LEU A 98 -5.24 4.13 16.12
C LEU A 98 -5.31 2.68 15.59
N PRO A 99 -4.40 1.79 16.04
CA PRO A 99 -4.37 0.42 15.56
C PRO A 99 -5.61 -0.38 16.00
N VAL A 100 -5.98 -1.37 15.18
CA VAL A 100 -7.01 -2.36 15.48
C VAL A 100 -6.56 -3.71 14.95
N ASN A 101 -6.46 -4.72 15.82
CA ASN A 101 -5.99 -6.07 15.44
C ASN A 101 -4.64 -6.07 14.70
N GLU A 102 -3.73 -5.16 15.03
CA GLU A 102 -2.50 -4.87 14.30
C GLU A 102 -1.52 -6.07 14.23
N LYS A 103 -1.69 -7.04 15.12
CA LYS A 103 -0.93 -8.30 15.17
C LYS A 103 -1.61 -9.47 14.44
N SER A 104 -2.87 -9.28 14.00
CA SER A 104 -3.71 -10.31 13.39
C SER A 104 -4.39 -9.77 12.11
N PRO A 105 -3.64 -9.64 11.00
CA PRO A 105 -4.16 -9.16 9.72
C PRO A 105 -5.41 -9.94 9.28
N ASN A 106 -6.49 -9.21 8.96
CA ASN A 106 -7.76 -9.78 8.54
C ASN A 106 -8.56 -8.76 7.71
N TYR A 107 -9.58 -9.21 6.99
CA TYR A 107 -10.41 -8.31 6.17
C TYR A 107 -11.55 -7.63 6.95
N ASN A 108 -11.93 -8.16 8.10
CA ASN A 108 -13.17 -7.78 8.80
C ASN A 108 -13.01 -6.47 9.58
N VAL A 109 -11.94 -6.36 10.36
CA VAL A 109 -11.61 -5.17 11.15
C VAL A 109 -10.11 -5.20 11.49
N TYR A 110 -9.35 -4.40 10.77
CA TYR A 110 -7.88 -4.38 10.82
C TYR A 110 -7.34 -2.99 10.49
N ARG A 111 -6.48 -2.44 11.33
CA ARG A 111 -5.74 -1.20 11.06
C ARG A 111 -4.36 -1.33 11.69
N MET A 112 -3.32 -1.19 10.87
CA MET A 112 -1.94 -1.11 11.34
C MET A 112 -1.71 0.14 12.21
N THR A 113 -0.67 0.10 13.05
CA THR A 113 -0.14 1.31 13.68
C THR A 113 0.41 2.27 12.62
N LEU A 114 0.54 3.55 12.95
CA LEU A 114 1.17 4.52 12.06
C LEU A 114 2.61 4.13 11.69
N ASP A 115 3.37 3.62 12.66
CA ASP A 115 4.76 3.18 12.44
C ASP A 115 4.84 1.98 11.50
N GLN A 116 3.92 1.01 11.65
CA GLN A 116 3.84 -0.13 10.74
C GLN A 116 3.52 0.33 9.33
N MET A 117 2.50 1.18 9.14
CA MET A 117 2.17 1.74 7.82
C MET A 117 3.34 2.52 7.21
N THR A 118 4.06 3.29 8.01
CA THR A 118 5.26 4.04 7.59
C THR A 118 6.38 3.09 7.14
N ASN A 119 6.60 1.99 7.85
CA ASN A 119 7.56 0.97 7.47
C ASN A 119 7.19 0.32 6.13
N ILE A 120 5.93 -0.11 5.97
CA ILE A 120 5.45 -0.70 4.71
C ILE A 120 5.60 0.29 3.55
N LYS A 121 5.20 1.56 3.77
CA LYS A 121 5.32 2.63 2.78
C LYS A 121 6.77 2.83 2.31
N SER A 122 7.76 2.70 3.20
CA SER A 122 9.18 2.86 2.83
C SER A 122 9.67 1.85 1.78
N ASN A 123 8.92 0.76 1.56
CA ASN A 123 9.17 -0.26 0.55
C ASN A 123 8.09 -0.29 -0.55
N SER A 124 7.24 0.73 -0.64
CA SER A 124 6.09 0.80 -1.53
C SER A 124 6.18 1.99 -2.48
N THR A 125 5.67 1.83 -3.69
CA THR A 125 5.56 2.90 -4.69
C THR A 125 4.10 3.32 -4.93
N HIS A 126 3.16 2.43 -4.60
CA HIS A 126 1.74 2.61 -4.82
C HIS A 126 0.94 2.24 -3.57
N TRP A 127 -0.26 2.78 -3.50
CA TRP A 127 -1.32 2.25 -2.66
C TRP A 127 -2.59 2.07 -3.48
N ARG A 128 -3.47 1.22 -2.98
CA ARG A 128 -4.75 0.92 -3.63
C ARG A 128 -5.84 0.67 -2.61
N VAL A 129 -7.08 0.75 -3.05
CA VAL A 129 -8.25 0.29 -2.30
C VAL A 129 -9.02 -0.71 -3.15
N THR A 130 -9.31 -1.87 -2.56
CA THR A 130 -10.12 -2.94 -3.15
C THR A 130 -11.40 -3.14 -2.34
N CYS A 131 -12.44 -3.60 -3.01
CA CYS A 131 -13.67 -4.04 -2.37
C CYS A 131 -13.68 -5.57 -2.24
N ASN A 132 -14.08 -6.08 -1.07
CA ASN A 132 -14.24 -7.52 -0.80
C ASN A 132 -12.94 -8.34 -0.85
N GLY A 133 -11.93 -7.85 -0.14
CA GLY A 133 -10.62 -8.49 0.04
C GLY A 133 -9.63 -8.18 -1.08
N ALA A 134 -8.70 -9.09 -1.37
CA ALA A 134 -7.62 -8.86 -2.34
C ALA A 134 -8.02 -9.04 -3.81
N TRP A 135 -9.22 -9.52 -4.11
CA TRP A 135 -9.64 -9.81 -5.48
C TRP A 135 -9.84 -8.52 -6.28
N VAL A 136 -9.40 -8.53 -7.56
CA VAL A 136 -9.44 -7.36 -8.44
C VAL A 136 -9.90 -7.79 -9.84
N ASP A 137 -10.97 -7.16 -10.32
CA ASP A 137 -11.39 -7.10 -11.73
C ASP A 137 -11.42 -5.65 -12.25
N TYR A 138 -10.81 -4.72 -11.50
CA TYR A 138 -10.73 -3.28 -11.74
C TYR A 138 -12.06 -2.51 -11.69
N ARG A 139 -13.16 -3.12 -11.26
CA ARG A 139 -14.40 -2.40 -10.93
C ARG A 139 -14.47 -2.09 -9.44
N ASP A 140 -14.87 -0.86 -9.10
CA ASP A 140 -14.86 -0.34 -7.72
C ASP A 140 -13.46 -0.46 -7.10
N TYR A 141 -12.50 0.14 -7.80
CA TYR A 141 -11.07 -0.01 -7.54
C TYR A 141 -10.36 1.33 -7.66
N LEU A 142 -9.41 1.58 -6.75
CA LEU A 142 -8.58 2.77 -6.75
C LEU A 142 -7.12 2.36 -6.67
N ARG A 143 -6.26 2.93 -7.51
CA ARG A 143 -4.80 2.77 -7.47
C ARG A 143 -4.11 4.11 -7.66
N VAL A 144 -3.15 4.40 -6.79
CA VAL A 144 -2.50 5.72 -6.72
C VAL A 144 -1.03 5.55 -6.39
N ARG A 145 -0.19 6.40 -6.97
CA ARG A 145 1.23 6.48 -6.61
C ARG A 145 1.38 7.31 -5.34
N PHE A 146 2.26 6.88 -4.44
CA PHE A 146 2.60 7.68 -3.25
C PHE A 146 3.13 9.08 -3.61
N ALA A 147 3.79 9.22 -4.76
CA ALA A 147 4.28 10.51 -5.26
C ALA A 147 3.17 11.51 -5.61
N ASP A 148 1.98 11.02 -6.00
CA ASP A 148 0.85 11.87 -6.39
C ASP A 148 -0.04 12.20 -5.18
N LEU A 149 -0.22 11.22 -4.28
CA LEU A 149 -0.99 11.37 -3.06
C LEU A 149 -0.47 10.39 -2.02
N ASP A 150 0.06 10.93 -0.92
CA ASP A 150 0.49 10.16 0.23
C ASP A 150 -0.60 10.15 1.32
N PRO A 151 -1.28 9.01 1.56
CA PRO A 151 -2.35 8.90 2.54
C PRO A 151 -1.89 9.20 3.98
N LEU A 152 -0.60 9.02 4.30
CA LEU A 152 -0.07 9.21 5.65
C LEU A 152 0.30 10.66 5.96
N THR A 153 0.30 11.56 4.97
CA THR A 153 0.64 12.98 5.18
C THR A 153 -0.41 13.93 4.61
N PHE A 154 -1.30 13.45 3.73
CA PHE A 154 -2.32 14.28 3.13
C PHE A 154 -3.38 14.70 4.15
N MET A 155 -3.66 16.00 4.18
CA MET A 155 -4.82 16.58 4.87
C MET A 155 -5.47 17.59 3.94
N GLY A 156 -6.77 17.51 3.72
CA GLY A 156 -7.47 18.38 2.77
C GLY A 156 -8.95 18.07 2.64
N SER A 157 -9.70 19.04 2.10
CA SER A 157 -11.14 18.91 1.81
C SER A 157 -11.37 19.17 0.32
N GLY A 158 -11.76 18.14 -0.43
CA GLY A 158 -12.05 18.22 -1.85
C GLY A 158 -10.85 18.67 -2.69
N VAL A 159 -9.64 18.26 -2.30
CA VAL A 159 -8.40 18.63 -3.00
C VAL A 159 -8.20 17.67 -4.16
N CYS A 160 -8.05 18.21 -5.37
CA CYS A 160 -7.77 17.41 -6.56
C CYS A 160 -6.37 16.78 -6.45
N LYS A 161 -6.31 15.46 -6.48
CA LYS A 161 -5.07 14.67 -6.53
C LYS A 161 -5.08 13.76 -7.73
N LYS A 162 -3.91 13.56 -8.32
CA LYS A 162 -3.75 12.66 -9.44
C LYS A 162 -3.88 11.21 -8.97
N VAL A 163 -4.59 10.39 -9.73
CA VAL A 163 -4.69 8.95 -9.51
C VAL A 163 -4.20 8.22 -10.76
N GLU A 164 -3.63 7.04 -10.58
CA GLU A 164 -3.22 6.22 -11.71
C GLU A 164 -4.45 5.56 -12.34
N TYR A 165 -5.33 5.02 -11.51
CA TYR A 165 -6.58 4.41 -11.92
C TYR A 165 -7.65 4.59 -10.85
N ILE A 166 -8.85 4.95 -11.27
CA ILE A 166 -10.05 4.93 -10.45
C ILE A 166 -11.21 4.35 -11.26
N ASN A 167 -12.01 3.51 -10.61
CA ASN A 167 -13.29 3.07 -11.14
C ASN A 167 -14.32 3.13 -10.03
N VAL A 168 -15.39 3.88 -10.25
CA VAL A 168 -16.57 3.87 -9.39
C VAL A 168 -17.77 3.45 -10.23
N ARG A 169 -18.31 2.26 -9.95
CA ARG A 169 -19.51 1.69 -10.58
C ARG A 169 -19.44 1.63 -12.11
N GLY A 170 -18.24 1.48 -12.67
CA GLY A 170 -18.00 1.44 -14.12
C GLY A 170 -17.62 2.79 -14.74
N HIS A 171 -17.64 3.88 -13.97
CA HIS A 171 -17.07 5.16 -14.40
C HIS A 171 -15.56 5.14 -14.19
N VAL A 172 -14.80 5.13 -15.27
CA VAL A 172 -13.35 4.91 -15.27
C VAL A 172 -12.60 6.22 -15.48
N GLY A 173 -11.56 6.42 -14.67
CA GLY A 173 -10.56 7.47 -14.84
C GLY A 173 -9.16 6.87 -14.82
N ILE A 174 -8.32 7.27 -15.77
CA ILE A 174 -6.92 6.83 -15.88
C ILE A 174 -6.05 8.08 -15.96
N GLU A 175 -5.05 8.20 -15.08
CA GLU A 175 -4.17 9.37 -15.01
C GLU A 175 -4.92 10.71 -14.84
N VAL A 176 -6.10 10.67 -14.21
CA VAL A 176 -6.97 11.84 -13.97
C VAL A 176 -6.76 12.42 -12.57
N THR A 177 -7.28 13.62 -12.35
CA THR A 177 -7.43 14.22 -11.03
C THR A 177 -8.80 13.91 -10.43
N VAL A 178 -8.80 13.52 -9.15
CA VAL A 178 -9.97 13.13 -8.36
C VAL A 178 -9.94 13.94 -7.05
N PRO A 179 -11.08 14.45 -6.55
CA PRO A 179 -11.10 15.15 -5.27
C PRO A 179 -11.02 14.14 -4.13
N PHE A 180 -10.14 14.41 -3.17
CA PHE A 180 -10.00 13.63 -1.94
C PHE A 180 -10.20 14.48 -0.69
N TRP A 181 -10.65 13.81 0.36
CA TRP A 181 -10.84 14.36 1.70
C TRP A 181 -10.10 13.51 2.71
N GLN A 182 -9.43 14.15 3.65
CA GLN A 182 -8.92 13.58 4.89
C GLN A 182 -8.75 14.73 5.88
N LEU A 183 -9.47 14.69 7.00
CA LEU A 183 -9.62 15.83 7.90
C LEU A 183 -9.39 15.44 9.36
N ALA A 184 -8.62 16.28 10.06
CA ALA A 184 -8.39 16.21 11.49
C ALA A 184 -8.79 17.56 12.07
N ASN A 185 -9.98 17.66 12.68
CA ASN A 185 -10.38 18.87 13.38
C ASN A 185 -11.15 18.51 14.66
N ASN A 186 -11.31 19.50 15.55
CA ASN A 186 -11.78 19.28 16.92
C ASN A 186 -13.16 18.60 17.03
N ASN A 187 -14.02 18.71 16.01
CA ASN A 187 -15.39 18.17 16.04
C ASN A 187 -15.72 17.23 14.89
N TYR A 188 -14.78 17.02 13.96
CA TYR A 188 -15.08 16.38 12.69
C TYR A 188 -13.81 15.79 12.06
N ASN A 189 -13.75 14.46 12.07
CA ASN A 189 -12.66 13.71 11.49
C ASN A 189 -13.15 12.87 10.31
N GLU A 190 -12.33 12.82 9.26
CA GLU A 190 -12.59 12.00 8.08
C GLU A 190 -11.32 11.24 7.71
N ILE A 191 -11.44 9.92 7.58
CA ILE A 191 -10.42 9.11 6.93
C ILE A 191 -10.35 9.49 5.44
N LEU A 192 -9.22 9.18 4.79
CA LEU A 192 -9.09 9.32 3.35
C LEU A 192 -10.28 8.69 2.61
N HIS A 193 -10.96 9.49 1.79
CA HIS A 193 -12.03 9.01 0.91
C HIS A 193 -12.19 9.93 -0.31
N HIS A 194 -12.97 9.46 -1.28
CA HIS A 194 -13.46 10.21 -2.43
C HIS A 194 -14.98 10.37 -2.32
N ASP A 195 -15.52 11.49 -2.81
CA ASP A 195 -16.94 11.77 -2.94
C ASP A 195 -17.36 11.77 -4.42
N SER A 196 -18.17 10.79 -4.82
CA SER A 196 -18.63 10.61 -6.20
C SER A 196 -19.53 11.73 -6.72
N SER A 197 -20.08 12.57 -5.84
CA SER A 197 -20.91 13.71 -6.23
C SER A 197 -20.08 14.93 -6.65
N ALA A 198 -18.76 14.92 -6.41
CA ALA A 198 -17.91 16.07 -6.65
C ALA A 198 -17.48 16.18 -8.13
N SER A 199 -17.77 17.34 -8.75
CA SER A 199 -17.50 17.61 -10.16
C SER A 199 -16.30 18.53 -10.44
N ARG A 200 -15.52 18.89 -9.41
CA ARG A 200 -14.47 19.93 -9.48
C ARG A 200 -13.13 19.50 -10.09
N CYS A 201 -12.89 18.20 -10.26
CA CYS A 201 -11.66 17.66 -10.85
C CYS A 201 -11.96 16.95 -12.18
N SER A 202 -10.93 16.60 -12.94
CA SER A 202 -11.09 16.04 -14.29
C SER A 202 -11.84 14.70 -14.36
N PHE A 203 -11.88 13.92 -13.27
CA PHE A 203 -12.70 12.71 -13.19
C PHE A 203 -14.23 12.99 -13.28
N GLY A 204 -14.66 14.18 -12.85
CA GLY A 204 -16.07 14.56 -12.78
C GLY A 204 -16.87 13.78 -11.75
N ALA A 205 -18.17 14.07 -11.67
CA ALA A 205 -19.09 13.33 -10.81
C ALA A 205 -19.46 11.99 -11.46
N THR A 206 -19.53 10.93 -10.65
CA THR A 206 -19.83 9.58 -11.12
C THR A 206 -21.31 9.44 -11.50
N PRO A 207 -21.65 8.93 -12.70
CA PRO A 207 -23.05 8.72 -13.09
C PRO A 207 -23.89 7.97 -12.06
N GLY A 208 -25.05 8.53 -11.72
CA GLY A 208 -25.95 7.99 -10.71
C GLY A 208 -25.39 8.05 -9.28
N TYR A 209 -24.55 9.05 -8.98
CA TYR A 209 -24.14 9.37 -7.61
C TYR A 209 -25.34 9.71 -6.73
N ILE A 210 -25.20 9.46 -5.43
CA ILE A 210 -26.03 10.11 -4.41
C ILE A 210 -25.28 11.32 -3.84
N SER A 211 -26.01 12.31 -3.31
CA SER A 211 -25.37 13.49 -2.72
C SER A 211 -24.40 13.07 -1.61
N SER A 212 -23.17 13.57 -1.69
CA SER A 212 -22.10 13.26 -0.74
C SER A 212 -21.70 11.79 -0.66
N GLU A 213 -21.89 11.01 -1.74
CA GLU A 213 -21.57 9.58 -1.80
C GLU A 213 -20.08 9.30 -1.52
N ASP A 214 -19.79 8.73 -0.35
CA ASP A 214 -18.44 8.35 0.04
C ASP A 214 -18.03 7.02 -0.62
N ASN A 215 -16.85 7.02 -1.25
CA ASN A 215 -16.21 5.85 -1.83
C ASN A 215 -14.79 5.68 -1.28
N PHE A 216 -14.35 4.42 -1.21
CA PHE A 216 -13.01 4.01 -0.76
C PHE A 216 -12.64 4.38 0.69
N GLY A 217 -13.59 4.89 1.48
CA GLY A 217 -13.45 5.25 2.89
C GLY A 217 -14.69 5.98 3.43
N LEU A 218 -14.68 6.32 4.72
CA LEU A 218 -15.68 7.08 5.50
C LEU A 218 -17.11 6.51 5.57
N TYR A 219 -17.76 6.26 4.44
CA TYR A 219 -19.09 5.63 4.28
C TYR A 219 -20.22 6.21 5.13
N ARG A 220 -20.30 7.54 5.22
CA ARG A 220 -21.42 8.24 5.84
C ARG A 220 -22.63 8.24 4.92
N PHE A 221 -22.46 8.63 3.66
CA PHE A 221 -23.48 8.47 2.63
C PHE A 221 -23.00 7.42 1.63
N ILE A 222 -23.83 6.41 1.38
CA ILE A 222 -23.43 5.23 0.61
C ILE A 222 -24.39 4.92 -0.52
N ASN A 223 -23.85 4.37 -1.61
CA ASN A 223 -24.63 3.83 -2.71
C ASN A 223 -24.45 2.31 -2.76
N PRO A 224 -25.51 1.51 -2.49
CA PRO A 224 -25.40 0.04 -2.49
C PRO A 224 -24.97 -0.58 -3.83
N LYS A 225 -24.94 0.20 -4.92
CA LYS A 225 -24.40 -0.25 -6.21
C LYS A 225 -22.86 -0.25 -6.25
N PHE A 226 -22.19 0.41 -5.29
CA PHE A 226 -20.74 0.42 -5.13
C PHE A 226 -20.33 -0.77 -4.25
N ARG A 227 -19.47 -1.66 -4.75
CA ARG A 227 -19.19 -2.96 -4.11
C ARG A 227 -18.70 -2.87 -2.67
N CYS A 228 -17.90 -1.85 -2.34
CA CYS A 228 -17.39 -1.68 -0.99
C CYS A 228 -18.50 -1.33 0.03
N SER A 229 -19.67 -0.87 -0.44
CA SER A 229 -20.83 -0.49 0.37
C SER A 229 -22.12 -1.23 -0.02
N ALA A 230 -22.00 -2.35 -0.73
CA ALA A 230 -23.14 -3.09 -1.29
C ALA A 230 -23.92 -3.90 -0.25
N SER A 231 -23.25 -4.38 0.80
CA SER A 231 -23.81 -5.17 1.89
C SER A 231 -23.03 -4.95 3.17
N GLU A 232 -23.59 -5.36 4.31
CA GLU A 232 -22.90 -5.31 5.60
C GLU A 232 -21.61 -6.15 5.65
N SER A 233 -21.55 -7.23 4.86
CA SER A 233 -20.36 -8.07 4.70
C SER A 233 -19.32 -7.50 3.73
N SER A 234 -19.64 -6.42 3.03
CA SER A 234 -18.71 -5.80 2.07
C SER A 234 -17.51 -5.22 2.80
N THR A 235 -16.30 -5.38 2.25
CA THR A 235 -15.09 -4.83 2.85
C THR A 235 -14.49 -3.72 2.00
N SER A 236 -13.83 -2.78 2.66
CA SER A 236 -12.91 -1.82 2.04
C SER A 236 -11.51 -2.08 2.54
N SER A 237 -10.62 -2.49 1.65
CA SER A 237 -9.28 -2.92 2.01
C SER A 237 -8.25 -2.02 1.35
N MET A 238 -7.51 -1.26 2.15
CA MET A 238 -6.39 -0.43 1.69
C MET A 238 -5.08 -1.22 1.76
N TRP A 239 -4.29 -1.13 0.68
CA TRP A 239 -3.05 -1.85 0.50
C TRP A 239 -1.93 -0.92 0.08
N PHE A 240 -0.73 -1.17 0.59
CA PHE A 240 0.50 -0.51 0.14
C PHE A 240 1.37 -1.53 -0.57
N GLY A 241 1.96 -1.17 -1.71
CA GLY A 241 2.69 -2.12 -2.53
C GLY A 241 3.58 -1.51 -3.59
N ALA A 242 4.23 -2.41 -4.32
CA ALA A 242 5.11 -2.09 -5.41
C ALA A 242 5.15 -3.24 -6.42
N TYR A 243 5.61 -2.92 -7.62
CA TYR A 243 5.87 -3.88 -8.68
C TYR A 243 7.34 -4.34 -8.65
N LEU A 244 7.61 -5.52 -9.21
CA LEU A 244 8.94 -6.08 -9.41
C LEU A 244 9.79 -5.27 -10.39
#